data_AF-A0A847VFD8-F1
#
_entry.id   AF-A0A847VFD8-F1
#
_cell.length_a   1.000
_cell.length_b   1.000
_cell.length_c   1.000
_cell.angle_alpha   90.00
_cell.angle_beta   90.00
_cell.angle_gamma   90.00
#
_symmetry.space_group_name_H-M   'P 1'
#
loop_
_entity.id
_entity.type
_entity.pdbx_description
1 polymer ?
#
loop_
_entity_poly.entity_id
_entity_poly.type
_entity_poly.pdbx_seq_one_letter_code
_entity_poly.pdbx_strand_id
1 'polypeptide(L)'
;MLASVPAASMAACAAPSVRVNTKAAMSALLTGNTACVPPVTQPTMDAQEEHLAGGLLFDFKRGPVDPVDPRKQIGTWSVSGADGRGVFVTYDYGGGKIFTYSVWDNGDGTHSLCSANPEIKARIKSGGGGC
;
A
#
# COMPACT_ATOMS: atom_id res chain seq x y z
N MET A 1 5.80 -8.09 38.07
CA MET A 1 6.14 -8.78 36.81
C MET A 1 4.86 -8.91 36.01
N LEU A 2 4.62 -8.01 35.06
CA LEU A 2 3.51 -8.14 34.12
C LEU A 2 4.04 -8.84 32.89
N ALA A 3 3.40 -9.96 32.57
CA ALA A 3 3.88 -10.99 31.70
C ALA A 3 4.23 -10.48 30.30
N SER A 4 5.42 -10.85 29.86
CA SER A 4 5.86 -10.88 28.48
C SER A 4 4.85 -11.63 27.63
N VAL A 5 4.03 -10.89 26.89
CA VAL A 5 3.26 -11.45 25.77
C VAL A 5 4.28 -11.84 24.71
N PRO A 6 4.34 -13.12 24.28
CA PRO A 6 5.16 -13.47 23.14
C PRO A 6 4.61 -12.70 21.94
N ALA A 7 5.41 -11.78 21.41
CA ALA A 7 5.16 -11.13 20.14
C ALA A 7 5.29 -12.18 19.03
N ALA A 8 4.25 -13.00 18.86
CA ALA A 8 3.91 -13.42 17.50
C ALA A 8 3.81 -12.12 16.70
N SER A 9 4.41 -12.05 15.51
CA SER A 9 4.29 -10.90 14.62
C SER A 9 2.80 -10.71 14.28
N MET A 10 2.07 -10.03 15.16
CA MET A 10 0.70 -9.66 14.92
C MET A 10 0.81 -8.59 13.87
N ALA A 11 0.34 -8.93 12.68
CA ALA A 11 0.27 -7.98 11.58
C ALA A 11 -0.27 -6.65 12.10
N ALA A 12 0.27 -5.51 11.67
CA ALA A 12 -0.10 -4.19 12.20
C ALA A 12 -1.51 -3.73 11.76
N CYS A 13 -2.37 -4.70 11.45
CA CYS A 13 -3.77 -4.62 11.09
C CYS A 13 -4.70 -4.50 12.32
N ALA A 14 -4.15 -4.05 13.43
CA ALA A 14 -4.82 -3.92 14.71
C ALA A 14 -4.13 -2.81 15.53
N ALA A 15 -4.76 -2.41 16.63
CA ALA A 15 -4.18 -1.43 17.55
C ALA A 15 -2.74 -1.86 17.96
N PRO A 16 -1.77 -0.93 18.01
CA PRO A 16 -1.92 0.53 18.05
C PRO A 16 -2.16 1.22 16.70
N SER A 17 -2.08 0.50 15.58
CA SER A 17 -2.31 1.08 14.25
C SER A 17 -3.78 1.50 14.07
N VAL A 18 -3.98 2.58 13.32
CA VAL A 18 -5.31 3.16 13.08
C VAL A 18 -5.74 2.84 11.66
N ARG A 19 -6.91 2.21 11.51
CA ARG A 19 -7.45 1.90 10.19
C ARG A 19 -7.86 3.18 9.45
N VAL A 20 -7.43 3.29 8.19
CA VAL A 20 -7.97 4.27 7.24
C VAL A 20 -9.37 3.81 6.82
N ASN A 21 -10.38 4.36 7.49
CA ASN A 21 -11.74 3.79 7.47
C ASN A 21 -12.80 4.69 6.82
N THR A 22 -12.37 5.70 6.05
CA THR A 22 -13.26 6.50 5.19
C THR A 22 -12.74 6.51 3.76
N LYS A 23 -13.65 6.54 2.77
CA LYS A 23 -13.29 6.58 1.35
C LYS A 23 -12.49 7.83 1.01
N ALA A 24 -12.87 8.96 1.62
CA ALA A 24 -12.18 10.23 1.43
C ALA A 24 -10.73 10.15 1.93
N ALA A 25 -10.50 9.62 3.14
CA ALA A 25 -9.15 9.49 3.69
C ALA A 25 -8.31 8.49 2.87
N MET A 26 -8.90 7.35 2.46
CA MET A 26 -8.20 6.37 1.61
C MET A 26 -7.81 6.96 0.26
N SER A 27 -8.74 7.68 -0.39
CA SER A 27 -8.49 8.29 -1.69
C SER A 27 -7.45 9.41 -1.58
N ALA A 28 -7.49 10.22 -0.52
CA ALA A 28 -6.50 11.26 -0.27
C ALA A 28 -5.12 10.70 0.08
N LEU A 29 -5.07 9.57 0.78
CA LEU A 29 -3.82 8.89 1.11
C LEU A 29 -3.14 8.32 -0.13
N LEU A 30 -3.90 7.76 -1.07
CA LEU A 30 -3.33 7.07 -2.23
C LEU A 30 -3.16 8.02 -3.43
N THR A 31 -4.17 8.81 -3.79
CA THR A 31 -4.12 9.61 -5.02
C THR A 31 -2.93 10.56 -5.07
N GLY A 32 -2.11 10.41 -6.11
CA GLY A 32 -0.91 11.22 -6.34
C GLY A 32 0.31 10.79 -5.50
N ASN A 33 0.22 9.69 -4.76
CA ASN A 33 1.27 9.19 -3.87
C ASN A 33 1.82 7.83 -4.35
N THR A 34 2.96 7.44 -3.79
CA THR A 34 3.65 6.18 -4.13
C THR A 34 3.69 5.26 -2.91
N ALA A 35 3.21 4.03 -3.05
CA ALA A 35 3.44 2.97 -2.08
C ALA A 35 4.83 2.35 -2.31
N CYS A 36 5.74 2.66 -1.39
CA CYS A 36 7.08 2.10 -1.32
C CYS A 36 7.06 0.82 -0.49
N VAL A 37 7.13 -0.33 -1.14
CA VAL A 37 7.26 -1.61 -0.44
C VAL A 37 8.75 -1.90 -0.26
N PRO A 38 9.27 -1.90 0.99
CA PRO A 38 10.66 -2.18 1.23
C PRO A 38 10.99 -3.62 0.80
N PRO A 39 12.22 -3.87 0.35
CA PRO A 39 12.58 -5.19 -0.14
C PRO A 39 12.71 -6.21 1.00
N VAL A 40 12.19 -7.43 0.79
CA VAL A 40 12.32 -8.49 1.79
C VAL A 40 13.77 -8.99 1.94
N THR A 41 14.65 -8.81 0.93
CA THR A 41 16.03 -9.37 0.94
C THR A 41 17.11 -8.66 0.08
N GLN A 42 16.82 -7.60 -0.67
CA GLN A 42 17.74 -6.98 -1.66
C GLN A 42 17.82 -5.45 -1.50
N PRO A 43 18.82 -4.75 -2.08
CA PRO A 43 18.96 -3.28 -1.97
C PRO A 43 18.10 -2.47 -2.97
N THR A 44 17.32 -3.10 -3.85
CA THR A 44 16.34 -2.43 -4.72
C THR A 44 14.94 -2.60 -4.13
N MET A 45 14.16 -1.53 -4.01
CA MET A 45 12.78 -1.59 -3.48
C MET A 45 11.93 -2.61 -4.26
N ASP A 46 11.25 -3.54 -3.56
CA ASP A 46 10.53 -4.68 -4.19
C ASP A 46 9.32 -4.22 -5.03
N ALA A 47 8.69 -3.10 -4.64
CA ALA A 47 7.64 -2.46 -5.44
C ALA A 47 7.56 -0.95 -5.15
N GLN A 48 7.32 -0.17 -6.21
CA GLN A 48 7.13 1.29 -6.14
C GLN A 48 5.84 1.65 -6.88
N GLU A 49 4.70 1.42 -6.23
CA GLU A 49 3.40 1.56 -6.87
C GLU A 49 2.85 2.97 -6.74
N GLU A 50 2.74 3.68 -7.85
CA GLU A 50 2.14 5.00 -7.92
C GLU A 50 0.64 4.93 -8.20
N HIS A 51 -0.12 5.60 -7.34
CA HIS A 51 -1.57 5.67 -7.43
C HIS A 51 -1.98 6.99 -8.07
N LEU A 52 -2.24 7.02 -9.37
CA LEU A 52 -2.67 8.25 -10.04
C LEU A 52 -4.19 8.43 -9.98
N ALA A 53 -4.63 9.68 -10.19
CA ALA A 53 -6.02 10.01 -10.37
C ALA A 53 -6.66 9.17 -11.49
N GLY A 54 -7.96 8.88 -11.35
CA GLY A 54 -8.68 7.99 -12.25
C GLY A 54 -8.44 6.50 -12.00
N GLY A 55 -7.74 6.14 -10.91
CA GLY A 55 -7.53 4.75 -10.52
C GLY A 55 -6.43 4.05 -11.32
N LEU A 56 -5.48 4.78 -11.90
CA LEU A 56 -4.37 4.19 -12.65
C LEU A 56 -3.23 3.80 -11.70
N LEU A 57 -2.68 2.60 -11.88
CA LEU A 57 -1.58 2.07 -11.06
C LEU A 57 -0.32 1.90 -11.92
N PHE A 58 0.75 2.60 -11.55
CA PHE A 58 2.05 2.53 -12.23
C PHE A 58 3.12 1.95 -11.32
N ASP A 59 4.03 1.17 -11.90
CA ASP A 59 5.30 0.83 -11.27
C ASP A 59 6.32 1.89 -11.67
N PHE A 60 6.86 2.63 -10.70
CA PHE A 60 7.84 3.68 -10.98
C PHE A 60 9.17 3.12 -11.47
N LYS A 61 9.56 1.92 -11.02
CA LYS A 61 10.81 1.25 -11.42
C LYS A 61 12.03 2.16 -11.24
N ARG A 62 12.75 2.47 -12.33
CA ARG A 62 13.89 3.40 -12.35
C ARG A 62 13.52 4.80 -12.88
N GLY A 63 12.24 5.06 -13.08
CA GLY A 63 11.69 6.32 -13.54
C GLY A 63 11.33 6.34 -15.03
N PRO A 64 10.69 7.40 -15.53
CA PRO A 64 10.06 7.42 -16.86
C PRO A 64 11.03 7.45 -18.05
N VAL A 65 12.31 7.78 -17.81
CA VAL A 65 13.33 7.93 -18.86
C VAL A 65 14.43 6.87 -18.79
N ASP A 66 14.33 5.91 -17.86
CA ASP A 66 15.33 4.84 -17.76
C ASP A 66 15.22 3.89 -18.97
N PRO A 67 16.30 3.64 -19.72
CA PRO A 67 16.25 2.82 -20.93
C PRO A 67 16.14 1.32 -20.66
N VAL A 68 16.36 0.86 -19.42
CA VAL A 68 16.39 -0.55 -19.04
C VAL A 68 15.11 -0.96 -18.31
N ASP A 69 14.63 -0.11 -17.39
CA ASP A 69 13.47 -0.39 -16.57
C ASP A 69 12.59 0.86 -16.36
N PRO A 70 11.95 1.36 -17.43
CA PRO A 70 11.15 2.57 -17.37
C PRO A 70 9.85 2.37 -16.60
N ARG A 71 9.37 3.47 -16.00
CA ARG A 71 8.03 3.59 -15.40
C ARG A 71 6.96 3.01 -16.33
N LYS A 72 6.10 2.14 -15.81
CA LYS A 72 5.08 1.44 -16.62
C LYS A 72 3.76 1.31 -15.87
N GLN A 73 2.65 1.42 -16.59
CA GLN A 73 1.35 1.05 -16.03
C GLN A 73 1.28 -0.47 -15.81
N ILE A 74 0.99 -0.87 -14.58
CA ILE A 74 0.89 -2.28 -14.19
C ILE A 74 -0.55 -2.71 -13.88
N GLY A 75 -1.48 -1.76 -13.75
CA GLY A 75 -2.84 -2.08 -13.40
C GLY A 75 -3.74 -0.87 -13.15
N THR A 76 -4.77 -1.13 -12.34
CA THR A 76 -5.67 -0.12 -11.79
C THR A 76 -5.87 -0.32 -10.29
N TRP A 77 -6.35 0.71 -9.61
CA TRP A 77 -6.72 0.67 -8.20
C TRP A 77 -8.08 1.36 -7.99
N SER A 78 -8.82 0.92 -6.97
CA SER A 78 -10.10 1.52 -6.61
C SER A 78 -10.35 1.45 -5.10
N VAL A 79 -11.21 2.35 -4.60
CA VAL A 79 -11.63 2.37 -3.20
C VAL A 79 -13.07 1.91 -3.09
N SER A 80 -13.33 0.93 -2.24
CA SER A 80 -14.65 0.32 -2.04
C SER A 80 -15.03 0.26 -0.55
N GLY A 81 -16.24 -0.24 -0.26
CA GLY A 81 -16.75 -0.39 1.10
C GLY A 81 -17.63 0.75 1.58
N ALA A 82 -17.76 0.90 2.90
CA ALA A 82 -18.59 1.92 3.55
C ALA A 82 -17.86 2.56 4.73
N ASP A 83 -17.96 3.88 4.83
CA ASP A 83 -17.30 4.66 5.87
C ASP A 83 -17.69 4.16 7.27
N GLY A 84 -16.70 4.03 8.16
CA GLY A 84 -16.89 3.53 9.52
C GLY A 84 -17.15 2.02 9.64
N ARG A 85 -17.58 1.34 8.56
CA ARG A 85 -17.93 -0.09 8.54
C ARG A 85 -16.90 -0.96 7.82
N GLY A 86 -16.06 -0.32 7.01
CA GLY A 86 -14.91 -0.95 6.39
C GLY A 86 -14.68 -0.42 4.99
N VAL A 87 -13.57 0.29 4.83
CA VAL A 87 -13.07 0.78 3.55
C VAL A 87 -11.86 -0.06 3.13
N PHE A 88 -11.81 -0.37 1.84
CA PHE A 88 -10.78 -1.21 1.24
C PHE A 88 -10.24 -0.56 -0.02
N VAL A 89 -8.98 -0.85 -0.33
CA VAL A 89 -8.37 -0.60 -1.64
C VAL A 89 -8.28 -1.92 -2.38
N THR A 90 -8.68 -1.91 -3.65
CA THR A 90 -8.54 -3.06 -4.55
C THR A 90 -7.56 -2.70 -5.65
N TYR A 91 -6.56 -3.55 -5.85
CA TYR A 91 -5.57 -3.50 -6.92
C TYR A 91 -5.90 -4.57 -7.95
N ASP A 92 -5.95 -4.19 -9.23
CA ASP A 92 -6.11 -5.09 -10.37
C ASP A 92 -4.89 -4.96 -11.29
N TYR A 93 -4.02 -5.97 -11.27
CA TYR A 93 -2.81 -6.06 -12.10
C TYR A 93 -3.06 -6.77 -13.44
N GLY A 94 -4.33 -7.00 -13.80
CA GLY A 94 -4.75 -7.74 -14.97
C GLY A 94 -4.50 -9.26 -14.88
N GLY A 95 -5.11 -9.99 -15.81
CA GLY A 95 -4.96 -11.46 -15.89
C GLY A 95 -5.45 -12.20 -14.64
N GLY A 96 -6.51 -11.70 -14.00
CA GLY A 96 -7.11 -12.29 -12.80
C GLY A 96 -6.38 -12.01 -11.49
N LYS A 97 -5.31 -11.22 -11.51
CA LYS A 97 -4.53 -10.85 -10.31
C LYS A 97 -5.15 -9.63 -9.63
N ILE A 98 -6.21 -9.88 -8.85
CA ILE A 98 -6.96 -8.85 -8.13
C ILE A 98 -6.79 -9.07 -6.64
N PHE A 99 -6.34 -8.04 -5.92
CA PHE A 99 -6.07 -8.10 -4.49
C PHE A 99 -6.77 -6.96 -3.76
N THR A 100 -7.40 -7.26 -2.62
CA THR A 100 -8.12 -6.27 -1.82
C THR A 100 -7.53 -6.20 -0.41
N TYR A 101 -7.24 -4.98 0.03
CA TYR A 101 -6.59 -4.71 1.31
C TYR A 101 -7.36 -3.66 2.11
N SER A 102 -7.34 -3.81 3.43
CA SER A 102 -7.54 -2.70 4.34
C SER A 102 -6.20 -1.99 4.57
N VAL A 103 -6.22 -0.68 4.77
CA VAL A 103 -5.00 0.10 5.03
C VAL A 103 -5.02 0.61 6.47
N TRP A 104 -3.90 0.45 7.15
CA TRP A 104 -3.69 0.84 8.53
C TRP A 104 -2.49 1.78 8.63
N ASP A 105 -2.63 2.89 9.32
CA ASP A 105 -1.56 3.81 9.65
C ASP A 105 -0.89 3.32 10.95
N ASN A 106 0.42 3.06 10.88
CA ASN A 106 1.20 2.53 12.00
C ASN A 106 1.70 3.63 12.96
N GLY A 107 1.50 4.91 12.63
CA GLY A 107 1.94 6.05 13.44
C GLY A 107 3.45 6.34 13.40
N ASP A 108 4.23 5.53 12.68
CA ASP A 108 5.68 5.66 12.48
C ASP A 108 6.05 6.17 11.07
N GLY A 109 5.05 6.61 10.29
CA GLY A 109 5.20 7.00 8.89
C GLY A 109 5.12 5.83 7.90
N THR A 110 4.89 4.61 8.37
CA THR A 110 4.56 3.44 7.54
C THR A 110 3.08 3.10 7.60
N HIS A 111 2.61 2.36 6.60
CA HIS A 111 1.26 1.85 6.49
C HIS A 111 1.29 0.33 6.28
N SER A 112 0.27 -0.34 6.79
CA SER A 112 0.10 -1.77 6.62
C SER A 112 -1.12 -2.05 5.74
N LEU A 113 -0.89 -2.77 4.63
CA LEU A 113 -1.91 -3.26 3.72
C LEU A 113 -2.25 -4.68 4.13
N CYS A 114 -3.44 -4.84 4.67
CA CYS A 114 -3.89 -6.04 5.33
C CYS A 114 -4.99 -6.73 4.53
N SER A 115 -4.71 -7.94 4.08
CA SER A 115 -5.68 -8.86 3.47
C SER A 115 -5.90 -10.07 4.37
N ALA A 116 -6.65 -11.07 3.90
CA ALA A 116 -6.85 -12.32 4.64
C ALA A 116 -5.53 -13.07 4.93
N ASN A 117 -4.45 -12.83 4.17
CA ASN A 117 -3.02 -13.12 4.41
C ASN A 117 -2.30 -13.09 3.04
N PRO A 118 -1.05 -12.58 2.92
CA PRO A 118 -0.22 -11.92 3.94
C PRO A 118 -0.48 -10.40 4.07
N GLU A 119 0.03 -9.81 5.16
CA GLU A 119 0.19 -8.36 5.33
C GLU A 119 1.34 -7.86 4.45
N ILE A 120 1.15 -6.71 3.81
CA ILE A 120 2.21 -5.98 3.09
C ILE A 120 2.46 -4.68 3.84
N LYS A 121 3.65 -4.54 4.42
CA LYS A 121 4.09 -3.28 5.00
C LYS A 121 4.62 -2.37 3.90
N ALA A 122 4.11 -1.15 3.82
CA ALA A 122 4.51 -0.16 2.82
C ALA A 122 4.74 1.21 3.47
N ARG A 123 5.52 2.07 2.83
CA ARG A 123 5.57 3.50 3.14
C ARG A 123 4.85 4.25 2.04
N ILE A 124 3.77 4.96 2.37
CA ILE A 124 3.12 5.86 1.41
C ILE A 124 3.94 7.16 1.38
N LYS A 125 4.68 7.37 0.30
CA LYS A 125 5.44 8.60 0.05
C LYS A 125 4.53 9.62 -0.63
N SER A 126 4.49 10.83 -0.06
CA SER A 126 3.74 11.94 -0.64
C SER A 126 4.43 12.47 -1.90
N GLY A 127 3.63 12.73 -2.94
CA GLY A 127 4.10 13.19 -4.24
C GLY A 127 4.66 12.04 -5.08
N GLY A 128 4.06 11.83 -6.25
CA GLY A 128 4.47 10.79 -7.20
C GLY A 128 5.96 10.80 -7.52
N GLY A 129 6.49 9.64 -7.86
CA GLY A 129 7.91 9.39 -8.06
C GLY A 129 8.42 8.19 -7.27
N GLY A 130 9.70 7.89 -7.49
CA GLY A 130 10.35 6.73 -6.89
C GLY A 130 10.62 6.86 -5.40
N CYS A 131 10.78 5.70 -4.80
CA CYS A 131 11.33 5.44 -3.49
C CYS A 131 12.85 5.25 -3.67
#